data_AF-A0A0A9HN33-F1
#
_entry.id   AF-A0A0A9HN33-F1
#
_cell.length_a   1.000
_cell.length_b   1.000
_cell.length_c   1.000
_cell.angle_alpha   90.00
_cell.angle_beta   90.00
_cell.angle_gamma   90.00
#
_symmetry.space_group_name_H-M   'P 1'
#
loop_
_entity.id
_entity.type
_entity.pdbx_description
1 polymer ?
#
loop_
_entity_poly.entity_id
_entity_poly.type
_entity_poly.pdbx_seq_one_letter_code
_entity_poly.pdbx_strand_id
1 'polypeptide(L)' 'MIGQKFSKPQSEDTYYSRTRSMLQQLGLQKYEKNFKKGLLTDQTLPLLTDSALRDVKIPPGPRLLILDQIKRDPELVQAK' A
#
# COMPACT_ATOMS: atom_id res chain seq x y z
N MET A 1 -18.82 30.90 -13.62
CA MET A 1 -18.70 29.69 -12.78
C MET A 1 -18.65 28.48 -13.68
N ILE A 2 -17.64 27.63 -13.56
CA ILE A 2 -17.73 26.17 -13.82
C ILE A 2 -16.35 25.61 -13.46
N GLY A 3 -16.23 25.12 -12.22
CA GLY A 3 -15.13 24.25 -11.83
C GLY A 3 -15.49 22.85 -12.33
N GLN A 4 -14.83 22.40 -13.40
CA GLN A 4 -14.92 21.01 -13.81
C GLN A 4 -14.41 20.14 -12.66
N LYS A 5 -15.33 19.39 -12.05
CA LYS A 5 -15.00 18.34 -11.09
C LYS A 5 -14.24 17.27 -11.88
N PHE A 6 -12.93 17.21 -11.69
CA PHE A 6 -12.13 16.07 -12.13
C PHE A 6 -12.64 14.84 -11.38
N SER A 7 -13.44 14.03 -12.04
CA SER A 7 -13.83 12.70 -11.57
C SER A 7 -12.54 11.94 -11.27
N LYS A 8 -12.24 11.67 -10.00
CA LYS A 8 -11.09 10.86 -9.63
C LYS A 8 -11.20 9.53 -10.38
N PRO A 9 -10.13 9.00 -10.99
CA PRO A 9 -10.16 7.71 -11.63
C PRO A 9 -10.52 6.66 -10.58
N GLN A 10 -11.78 6.23 -10.61
CA GLN A 10 -12.37 5.31 -9.66
C GLN A 10 -11.72 3.92 -9.75
N SER A 11 -11.03 3.64 -10.86
CA SER A 11 -10.37 2.37 -11.16
C SER A 11 -9.10 2.13 -10.36
N GLU A 12 -8.28 3.15 -10.08
CA GLU A 12 -7.02 2.95 -9.35
C GLU A 12 -7.27 2.63 -7.89
N ASP A 13 -8.23 3.31 -7.26
CA ASP A 13 -8.48 3.18 -5.82
C ASP A 13 -8.89 1.75 -5.41
N THR A 14 -9.51 0.98 -6.31
CA THR A 14 -9.90 -0.41 -6.03
C THR A 14 -8.70 -1.32 -5.82
N TYR A 15 -7.59 -1.11 -6.53
CA TYR A 15 -6.38 -1.95 -6.46
C TYR A 15 -5.52 -1.71 -5.21
N TYR A 16 -5.85 -0.70 -4.41
CA TYR A 16 -5.12 -0.35 -3.18
C TYR A 16 -6.00 -0.47 -1.94
N SER A 17 -7.15 -1.14 -2.03
CA SER A 17 -8.11 -1.21 -0.93
C SER A 17 -7.48 -1.86 0.31
N ARG A 18 -6.88 -3.04 0.12
CA ARG A 18 -6.22 -3.78 1.22
C ARG A 18 -4.96 -3.06 1.71
N THR A 19 -4.18 -2.53 0.77
CA THR A 19 -2.97 -1.75 1.06
C THR A 19 -3.30 -0.52 1.91
N ARG A 20 -4.34 0.24 1.55
CA ARG A 20 -4.81 1.42 2.28
C ARG A 20 -5.29 1.04 3.67
N SER A 21 -6.10 -0.01 3.80
CA SER A 21 -6.56 -0.51 5.10
C SER A 21 -5.41 -0.91 6.01
N MET A 22 -4.43 -1.65 5.51
CA MET A 22 -3.23 -2.04 6.26
C MET A 22 -2.44 -0.80 6.71
N LEU A 23 -2.19 0.15 5.81
CA LEU A 23 -1.47 1.38 6.16
C LEU A 23 -2.24 2.21 7.21
N GLN A 24 -3.56 2.26 7.17
CA GLN A 24 -4.37 2.93 8.19
C GLN A 24 -4.28 2.24 9.55
N GLN A 25 -4.37 0.91 9.60
CA GLN A 25 -4.24 0.13 10.85
C GLN A 25 -2.88 0.37 11.53
N LEU A 26 -1.81 0.55 10.75
CA LEU A 26 -0.46 0.82 11.25
C LEU A 26 -0.20 2.31 11.55
N GLY A 27 -1.14 3.22 11.28
CA GLY A 27 -0.92 4.67 11.38
C GLY A 27 0.06 5.24 10.34
N LEU A 28 0.19 4.56 9.19
CA LEU A 28 1.13 4.80 8.10
C LEU A 28 0.47 5.37 6.82
N GLN A 29 -0.76 5.87 6.89
CA GLN A 29 -1.53 6.38 5.74
C GLN A 29 -0.78 7.44 4.90
N LYS A 30 0.15 8.18 5.49
CA LYS A 30 0.98 9.17 4.77
C LYS A 30 1.84 8.57 3.65
N TYR A 31 2.06 7.25 3.69
CA TYR A 31 2.86 6.51 2.70
C TYR A 31 2.03 5.92 1.56
N GLU A 32 0.70 6.08 1.53
CA GLU A 32 -0.12 5.58 0.43
C GLU A 32 0.37 6.09 -0.94
N LYS A 33 0.77 7.36 -1.01
CA LYS A 33 1.34 7.98 -2.23
C LYS A 33 2.63 7.29 -2.71
N ASN A 34 3.43 6.77 -1.77
CA ASN A 34 4.67 6.06 -2.07
C ASN A 34 4.36 4.69 -2.68
N PHE A 35 3.37 3.99 -2.13
CA PHE A 35 2.86 2.73 -2.68
C PHE A 35 2.32 2.92 -4.10
N LYS A 36 1.48 3.95 -4.31
CA LYS A 36 0.96 4.29 -5.64
C LYS A 36 2.07 4.60 -6.65
N LYS A 37 3.08 5.39 -6.24
CA LYS A 37 4.23 5.70 -7.09
C LYS A 37 5.04 4.46 -7.49
N GLY A 38 5.12 3.46 -6.61
CA GLY A 38 5.81 2.20 -6.86
C GLY A 38 4.94 1.08 -7.40
N LEU A 39 3.66 1.33 -7.71
CA LEU A 39 2.70 0.30 -8.13
C LEU A 39 2.61 -0.88 -7.14
N LEU A 40 2.75 -0.59 -5.84
CA LEU A 40 2.62 -1.56 -4.76
C LEU A 40 1.14 -1.74 -4.44
N THR A 41 0.46 -2.52 -5.27
CA THR A 41 -0.98 -2.81 -5.20
C THR A 41 -1.29 -3.95 -4.23
N ASP A 42 -2.58 -4.22 -4.02
CA ASP A 42 -3.07 -5.35 -3.23
C ASP A 42 -2.56 -6.71 -3.75
N GLN A 43 -2.28 -6.82 -5.05
CA GLN A 43 -1.72 -8.02 -5.67
C GLN A 43 -0.24 -8.23 -5.32
N THR A 44 0.53 -7.15 -5.18
CA THR A 44 1.96 -7.23 -4.83
C THR A 44 2.21 -7.16 -3.34
N LEU A 45 1.18 -6.85 -2.54
CA LEU A 45 1.22 -6.81 -1.09
C LEU A 45 1.84 -8.07 -0.44
N PRO A 46 1.48 -9.31 -0.81
CA PRO A 46 2.12 -10.51 -0.25
C PRO A 46 3.58 -10.73 -0.72
N LEU A 47 4.03 -10.01 -1.75
CA LEU A 47 5.36 -10.11 -2.35
C LEU A 47 6.32 -9.02 -1.86
N LEU A 48 5.88 -8.14 -0.95
CA LEU A 48 6.70 -7.02 -0.50
C LEU A 48 7.96 -7.49 0.23
N THR A 49 9.06 -6.84 -0.12
CA THR A 49 10.37 -7.04 0.48
C THR A 49 10.88 -5.73 1.08
N ASP A 50 11.91 -5.81 1.93
CA ASP A 50 12.56 -4.60 2.47
C ASP A 50 13.08 -3.68 1.35
N SER A 51 13.63 -4.27 0.28
CA SER A 51 14.13 -3.50 -0.87
C SER A 51 13.02 -2.80 -1.63
N ALA A 52 11.90 -3.47 -1.92
CA ALA A 52 10.76 -2.85 -2.61
C ALA A 52 10.22 -1.62 -1.85
N LEU A 53 10.09 -1.74 -0.52
CA LEU A 53 9.67 -0.64 0.34
C LEU A 53 10.72 0.48 0.42
N ARG A 54 12.02 0.13 0.42
CA ARG A 54 13.11 1.11 0.39
C ARG A 54 13.11 1.92 -0.90
N ASP A 55 12.86 1.27 -2.04
CA ASP A 55 12.88 1.90 -3.36
C ASP A 55 11.78 2.96 -3.51
N VAL A 56 10.62 2.73 -2.87
CA VAL A 56 9.54 3.72 -2.78
C VAL A 56 9.70 4.71 -1.61
N LYS A 57 10.88 4.77 -0.98
CA LYS A 57 11.24 5.76 0.07
C LYS A 57 10.50 5.58 1.40
N ILE A 58 10.17 4.35 1.79
CA ILE A 58 9.71 4.05 3.15
C ILE A 58 10.92 3.96 4.10
N PRO A 59 10.96 4.72 5.22
CA PRO A 59 12.04 4.64 6.20
C PRO A 59 12.08 3.29 6.96
N PRO A 60 13.22 2.92 7.58
CA PRO A 60 13.40 1.59 8.19
C PRO A 60 12.30 1.16 9.18
N GLY A 61 11.91 2.03 10.12
CA GLY A 61 10.88 1.69 11.12
C GLY A 61 9.54 1.26 10.51
N PRO A 62 8.88 2.10 9.69
CA PRO A 62 7.66 1.72 8.99
C PRO A 62 7.78 0.47 8.13
N ARG A 63 8.94 0.19 7.51
CA ARG A 63 9.13 -1.05 6.74
C ARG A 63 9.00 -2.29 7.61
N LEU A 64 9.58 -2.27 8.81
CA LEU A 64 9.47 -3.38 9.77
C LEU A 64 8.01 -3.65 10.14
N LEU A 65 7.24 -2.60 10.42
CA LEU A 65 5.82 -2.73 10.76
C LEU A 65 4.99 -3.31 9.61
N ILE A 66 5.22 -2.84 8.39
CA ILE A 66 4.53 -3.34 7.19
C ILE A 66 4.83 -4.82 6.97
N LEU A 67 6.11 -5.20 7.01
CA LEU A 67 6.52 -6.59 6.76
C LEU A 67 6.07 -7.54 7.87
N ASP A 68 6.05 -7.10 9.13
CA ASP A 68 5.52 -7.87 10.25
C ASP A 68 4.01 -8.10 10.10
N GLN A 69 3.25 -7.06 9.73
CA GLN A 69 1.81 -7.18 9.49
C GLN A 69 1.48 -8.18 8.36
N ILE A 70 2.18 -8.11 7.23
CA ILE A 70 1.96 -9.01 6.08
C ILE A 70 2.27 -10.47 6.45
N LYS A 71 3.31 -10.72 7.25
CA LYS A 71 3.66 -12.07 7.72
C LYS A 71 2.64 -12.66 8.68
N ARG A 72 1.97 -11.82 9.49
CA ARG A 72 0.96 -12.25 10.46
C ARG A 72 -0.41 -12.44 9.85
N ASP A 73 -0.68 -11.83 8.71
CA ASP A 73 -1.97 -11.88 8.05
C ASP A 73 -2.12 -13.20 7.25
N PRO A 74 -2.94 -14.17 7.73
CA PRO A 74 -3.10 -15.45 7.06
C PRO A 74 -3.71 -15.33 5.66
N GLU A 75 -4.49 -14.27 5.38
CA GLU A 75 -5.10 -14.05 4.06
C GLU A 75 -4.06 -13.61 3.02
N LEU A 76 -2.93 -13.04 3.47
CA LEU A 76 -1.81 -12.65 2.60
C LEU A 76 -0.79 -13.77 2.42
N VAL A 77 -0.65 -14.66 3.40
CA VAL A 77 0.29 -15.79 3.33
C VAL A 77 -0.22 -16.94 2.44
N GLN A 78 -1.53 -17.07 2.26
CA GLN A 78 -2.15 -18.18 1.52
C GLN A 78 -2.29 -17.99 0.00
N ALA A 79 -1.88 -16.84 -0.55
CA ALA A 79 -1.85 -16.64 -2.01
C ALA A 79 -0.70 -17.45 -2.63
N LYS A 80 -0.91 -18.75 -2.82
CA LYS A 80 -0.08 -19.66 -3.61
C LYS A 80 -0.89 -20.31 -4.73
#